data_AF-A0A939ZTQ2-F1
#
_entry.id   AF-A0A939ZTQ2-F1
#
_cell.length_a   1.000
_cell.length_b   1.000
_cell.length_c   1.000
_cell.angle_alpha   90.00
_cell.angle_beta   90.00
_cell.angle_gamma   90.00
#
_symmetry.space_group_name_H-M   'P 1'
#
loop_
_entity.id
_entity.type
_entity.pdbx_description
1 polymer ?
#
loop_
_entity_poly.entity_id
_entity_poly.type
_entity_poly.pdbx_seq_one_letter_code
_entity_poly.pdbx_strand_id
1 'polypeptide(L)' 'VTALEGINAFQNFLCSIGMPKNFAELGAKEADIPALVKTLCYGDGRTGTISGFVTLNQDDCAKIYKMMV' A
#
# COMPACT_ATOMS: atom_id res chain seq x y z
N VAL A 1 9.00 -20.20 -1.52
CA VAL A 1 7.68 -20.61 -0.97
C VAL A 1 7.39 -19.89 0.35
N THR A 2 8.32 -19.88 1.30
CA THR A 2 8.14 -19.29 2.65
C THR A 2 7.68 -17.82 2.70
N ALA A 3 8.23 -16.94 1.86
CA ALA A 3 7.86 -15.52 1.89
C ALA A 3 6.40 -15.28 1.48
N LEU A 4 5.89 -16.03 0.50
CA LEU A 4 4.50 -15.90 0.04
C LEU A 4 3.52 -16.43 1.09
N GLU A 5 3.86 -17.53 1.74
CA GLU A 5 3.08 -18.06 2.87
C GLU A 5 3.01 -17.06 4.03
N GLY A 6 4.13 -16.37 4.33
CA GLY A 6 4.17 -15.31 5.33
C GLY A 6 3.25 -14.14 4.98
N ILE A 7 3.24 -13.67 3.73
CA ILE A 7 2.35 -12.60 3.26
C ILE A 7 0.88 -13.03 3.44
N ASN A 8 0.54 -14.25 3.03
CA ASN A 8 -0.82 -14.77 3.14
C ASN A 8 -1.27 -14.93 4.61
N ALA A 9 -0.40 -15.45 5.47
CA ALA A 9 -0.70 -15.60 6.90
C ALA A 9 -0.93 -14.24 7.57
N PHE A 10 -0.13 -13.23 7.24
CA PHE A 10 -0.29 -11.87 7.78
C PHE A 10 -1.60 -11.22 7.31
N GLN A 11 -1.94 -11.33 6.03
CA GLN A 11 -3.23 -10.83 5.51
C GLN A 11 -4.42 -11.50 6.22
N ASN A 12 -4.37 -12.82 6.39
CA ASN A 12 -5.42 -13.57 7.09
C ASN A 12 -5.56 -13.15 8.56
N PHE A 13 -4.45 -12.91 9.25
CA PHE A 13 -4.47 -12.40 10.62
C PHE A 13 -5.16 -11.03 10.71
N LEU A 14 -4.80 -10.08 9.84
CA LEU A 14 -5.44 -8.76 9.81
C LEU A 14 -6.96 -8.87 9.57
N CYS A 15 -7.38 -9.70 8.62
CA CYS A 15 -8.80 -9.96 8.37
C CYS A 15 -9.49 -10.57 9.60
N SER A 16 -8.82 -11.49 10.30
CA SER A 16 -9.39 -12.15 11.48
C SER A 16 -9.67 -11.21 12.66
N ILE A 17 -8.97 -10.08 12.74
CA ILE A 17 -9.19 -9.04 13.75
C ILE A 17 -10.08 -7.88 13.26
N GLY A 18 -10.73 -8.05 12.11
CA GLY A 18 -11.67 -7.07 11.55
C GLY A 18 -11.03 -5.93 10.74
N MET A 19 -9.74 -6.03 10.40
CA MET A 19 -9.11 -5.09 9.46
C MET A 19 -9.47 -5.47 8.02
N PRO A 20 -9.67 -4.48 7.13
CA PRO A 20 -9.96 -4.75 5.73
C PRO A 20 -8.75 -5.36 5.04
N LYS A 21 -9.00 -6.22 4.06
CA LYS A 21 -7.95 -6.84 3.25
C LYS A 21 -7.36 -5.87 2.22
N ASN A 22 -8.18 -4.98 1.69
CA ASN A 22 -7.83 -4.11 0.57
C ASN A 22 -8.64 -2.79 0.59
N PHE A 23 -8.37 -1.90 -0.37
CA PHE A 23 -9.00 -0.59 -0.47
C PHE A 23 -10.45 -0.64 -0.96
N ALA A 24 -10.83 -1.66 -1.73
CA ALA A 24 -12.21 -1.87 -2.14
C ALA A 24 -13.15 -2.03 -0.94
N GLU A 25 -12.70 -2.70 0.13
CA GLU A 25 -13.46 -2.86 1.38
C GLU A 25 -13.61 -1.55 2.18
N LEU A 26 -12.77 -0.54 1.91
CA LEU A 26 -12.83 0.79 2.52
C LEU A 26 -13.58 1.83 1.66
N GLY A 27 -13.97 1.47 0.43
CA GLY A 27 -14.59 2.39 -0.52
C GLY A 27 -13.62 3.39 -1.16
N ALA A 28 -12.31 3.11 -1.11
CA ALA A 28 -11.30 3.92 -1.80
C ALA A 28 -11.34 3.68 -3.31
N LYS A 29 -11.09 4.73 -4.10
CA LYS A 29 -11.23 4.71 -5.56
C LYS A 29 -9.86 4.84 -6.23
N GLU A 30 -9.73 4.27 -7.43
CA GLU A 30 -8.51 4.45 -8.22
C GLU A 30 -8.20 5.94 -8.49
N ALA A 31 -9.24 6.77 -8.59
CA ALA A 31 -9.13 8.22 -8.75
C ALA A 31 -8.38 8.92 -7.59
N ASP A 32 -8.33 8.31 -6.40
CA ASP A 32 -7.67 8.88 -5.22
C ASP A 32 -6.16 8.59 -5.18
N ILE A 33 -5.69 7.60 -5.97
CA ILE A 33 -4.29 7.15 -5.99
C ILE A 33 -3.30 8.30 -6.21
N PRO A 34 -3.49 9.25 -7.15
CA PRO A 34 -2.56 10.37 -7.32
C PRO A 34 -2.37 11.21 -6.05
N ALA A 35 -3.44 11.44 -5.29
CA ALA A 35 -3.38 12.18 -4.03
C ALA A 35 -2.68 11.37 -2.93
N LEU A 36 -2.96 10.06 -2.85
CA LEU A 36 -2.30 9.15 -1.91
C LEU A 36 -0.79 9.06 -2.16
N VAL A 37 -0.37 8.87 -3.42
CA VAL A 37 1.05 8.81 -3.82
C VAL A 37 1.75 10.12 -3.51
N LYS A 38 1.15 11.26 -3.84
CA LYS A 38 1.73 12.57 -3.53
C LYS A 38 1.92 12.75 -2.02
N THR A 39 0.92 12.37 -1.23
CA THR A 39 1.00 12.46 0.24
C THR A 39 2.07 11.53 0.80
N LEU A 40 2.18 10.31 0.30
CA LEU A 40 3.18 9.32 0.73
C LEU A 40 4.61 9.76 0.39
N CYS A 41 4.85 10.22 -0.84
CA CYS A 41 6.19 10.50 -1.36
C CYS A 41 6.69 11.93 -1.08
N TYR A 42 5.80 12.86 -0.73
CA TYR A 42 6.15 14.25 -0.39
C TYR A 42 5.68 14.72 0.99
N GLY A 43 4.96 13.87 1.74
CA GLY A 43 4.65 14.12 3.14
C GLY A 43 5.90 14.02 4.02
N ASP A 44 5.84 14.61 5.21
CA ASP A 44 6.89 14.59 6.24
C ASP A 44 8.29 15.02 5.74
N GLY A 45 8.35 15.97 4.81
CA GLY A 45 9.61 16.50 4.27
C GLY A 45 10.29 15.60 3.22
N ARG A 46 9.61 14.55 2.75
CA ARG A 46 10.11 13.70 1.65
C ARG A 46 10.08 14.46 0.31
N THR A 47 10.91 14.01 -0.63
CA THR A 47 11.15 14.71 -1.92
C THR A 47 10.87 13.84 -3.15
N GLY A 48 9.96 12.87 -3.03
CA GLY A 48 9.49 12.06 -4.17
C GLY A 48 9.73 10.56 -4.03
N THR A 49 10.31 10.10 -2.93
CA THR A 49 10.52 8.68 -2.62
C THR A 49 10.16 8.37 -1.18
N ILE A 50 9.87 7.10 -0.91
CA ILE A 50 9.77 6.55 0.44
C ILE A 50 10.77 5.40 0.59
N SER A 51 11.48 5.37 1.71
CA SER A 51 12.51 4.37 1.99
C SER A 51 12.22 3.64 3.30
N GLY A 52 12.44 2.33 3.28
CA GLY A 52 12.36 1.44 4.44
C GLY A 52 13.29 0.26 4.21
N PHE A 53 12.73 -0.92 3.92
CA PHE A 53 13.51 -2.08 3.45
C PHE A 53 14.06 -1.87 2.02
N VAL A 54 13.28 -1.21 1.16
CA VAL A 54 13.66 -0.76 -0.18
C VAL A 54 13.23 0.69 -0.39
N THR A 55 13.83 1.36 -1.36
CA THR A 55 13.41 2.70 -1.79
C THR A 55 12.43 2.57 -2.95
N LEU A 56 11.27 3.21 -2.83
CA LEU A 56 10.22 3.23 -3.82
C LEU A 56 10.01 4.65 -4.34
N ASN A 57 9.83 4.77 -5.65
CA ASN A 57 9.41 6.03 -6.28
C ASN A 57 7.87 6.10 -6.39
N GLN A 58 7.36 7.21 -6.92
CA GLN A 58 5.92 7.43 -7.09
C GLN A 58 5.23 6.36 -7.95
N ASP A 59 5.88 5.89 -9.02
CA ASP A 59 5.32 4.88 -9.92
C ASP A 59 5.19 3.52 -9.23
N ASP A 60 6.17 3.16 -8.41
CA ASP A 60 6.14 1.93 -7.61
C ASP A 60 4.99 2.00 -6.59
N CYS A 61 4.85 3.13 -5.89
CA CYS A 61 3.77 3.36 -4.94
C CYS A 61 2.39 3.33 -5.64
N ALA A 62 2.27 3.93 -6.82
CA ALA A 62 1.03 3.89 -7.61
C ALA A 62 0.64 2.46 -7.98
N LYS A 63 1.59 1.62 -8.42
CA LYS A 63 1.34 0.20 -8.72
C LYS A 63 0.89 -0.58 -7.48
N ILE A 64 1.50 -0.33 -6.32
CA ILE A 64 1.10 -0.97 -5.05
C ILE A 64 -0.33 -0.58 -4.69
N TYR A 65 -0.70 0.70 -4.77
CA TYR A 65 -2.08 1.12 -4.51
C TYR A 65 -3.08 0.52 -5.49
N LYS A 66 -2.73 0.41 -6.78
CA LYS A 66 -3.57 -0.24 -7.79
C LYS A 66 -3.79 -1.73 -7.56
N MET A 67 -2.85 -2.42 -6.91
CA MET A 67 -3.04 -3.82 -6.51
C MET A 67 -4.07 -4.00 -5.38
N MET A 68 -4.42 -2.92 -4.68
CA MET A 68 -5.30 -2.93 -3.52
C MET A 68 -6.70 -2.41 -3.82
N VAL A 69 -6.93 -1.78 -4.97
CA VAL A 69 -8.26 -1.37 -5.47
C VAL A 69 -8.90 -2.55 -6.18
#